data_AF-A0A355TUI5-F1
#
_entry.id   AF-A0A355TUI5-F1
#
_cell.length_a   1.000
_cell.length_b   1.000
_cell.length_c   1.000
_cell.angle_alpha   90.00
_cell.angle_beta   90.00
_cell.angle_gamma   90.00
#
_symmetry.space_group_name_H-M   'P 1'
#
loop_
_entity.id
_entity.type
_entity.pdbx_description
1 polymer ?
#
loop_
_entity_poly.entity_id
_entity_poly.type
_entity_poly.pdbx_seq_one_letter_code
_entity_poly.pdbx_strand_id
1 'polypeptide(L)'
;MSIIDAIIQGIVQGLTEFLPVSSSGHLAITQHIIGAGGESNLFFNVMLHVGTLVAVVAFYHKLIWSLIKELFSMIKDIFTGNFKWSRMNYERNLIMMLIIGLLPLFLLFLPIPGTDMKLK
;
A
#
# COMPACT_ATOMS: atom_id res chain seq x y z
N MET A 1 -21.13 13.12 -8.18
CA MET A 1 -21.05 13.01 -6.72
C MET A 1 -21.08 14.40 -6.13
N SER A 2 -21.88 14.62 -5.10
CA SER A 2 -21.87 15.86 -4.33
C SER A 2 -20.57 15.96 -3.51
N ILE A 3 -20.17 17.19 -3.15
CA ILE A 3 -19.05 17.44 -2.23
C ILE A 3 -19.31 16.74 -0.89
N ILE A 4 -20.57 16.71 -0.44
CA ILE A 4 -20.98 16.05 0.79
C ILE A 4 -20.73 14.54 0.71
N ASP A 5 -21.07 13.90 -0.42
CA ASP A 5 -20.82 12.47 -0.64
C ASP A 5 -19.32 12.16 -0.61
N ALA A 6 -18.51 13.05 -1.20
CA ALA A 6 -17.06 12.90 -1.23
C ALA A 6 -16.44 13.02 0.18
N ILE A 7 -16.93 13.94 1.00
CA ILE A 7 -16.51 14.09 2.40
C ILE A 7 -16.88 12.84 3.20
N ILE A 8 -18.11 12.34 3.07
CA ILE A 8 -18.58 11.14 3.78
C ILE A 8 -17.71 9.93 3.39
N GLN A 9 -17.51 9.70 2.09
CA GLN A 9 -16.68 8.59 1.61
C GLN A 9 -15.20 8.74 2.04
N GLY A 10 -14.69 9.97 2.09
CA GLY A 10 -13.36 10.26 2.61
C GLY A 10 -13.20 9.92 4.09
N ILE A 11 -14.19 10.25 4.91
CA ILE A 11 -14.22 9.88 6.34
C ILE A 11 -14.29 8.37 6.50
N VAL A 12 -15.18 7.69 5.75
CA VAL A 12 -15.32 6.24 5.79
C VAL A 12 -14.01 5.56 5.41
N GLN A 13 -13.39 5.94 4.29
CA GLN A 13 -12.09 5.39 3.89
C GLN A 13 -11.01 5.66 4.94
N GLY A 14 -10.89 6.91 5.42
CA GLY A 14 -9.86 7.29 6.39
C GLY A 14 -9.96 6.52 7.71
N LEU A 15 -11.19 6.22 8.16
CA LEU A 15 -11.42 5.45 9.38
C LEU A 15 -11.23 3.94 9.17
N THR A 16 -11.63 3.41 8.01
CA THR A 16 -11.67 1.97 7.78
C THR A 16 -10.38 1.40 7.17
N GLU A 17 -9.55 2.22 6.52
CA GLU A 17 -8.30 1.76 5.89
C GLU A 17 -7.28 1.23 6.90
N PHE A 18 -7.23 1.82 8.09
CA PHE A 18 -6.29 1.44 9.14
C PHE A 18 -6.83 0.37 10.09
N LEU A 19 -8.12 0.05 9.96
CA LEU A 19 -8.79 -0.96 10.76
C LEU A 19 -8.95 -2.24 9.93
N PRO A 20 -8.80 -3.43 10.52
CA PRO A 20 -8.97 -4.70 9.81
C PRO A 20 -10.46 -5.03 9.61
N VAL A 21 -11.19 -4.13 8.93
CA VAL A 21 -12.65 -4.17 8.76
C VAL A 21 -13.08 -4.15 7.29
N SER A 22 -12.15 -4.24 6.33
CA SER A 22 -12.40 -4.13 4.88
C SER A 22 -12.94 -2.75 4.46
N SER A 23 -12.03 -1.84 4.11
CA SER A 23 -12.36 -0.48 3.64
C SER A 23 -13.18 -0.49 2.35
N SER A 24 -12.85 -1.37 1.40
CA SER A 24 -13.56 -1.51 0.13
C SER A 24 -15.03 -1.92 0.30
N GLY A 25 -15.33 -2.79 1.27
CA GLY A 25 -16.70 -3.19 1.59
C GLY A 25 -17.53 -2.03 2.15
N HIS A 26 -16.97 -1.29 3.11
CA HIS A 26 -17.64 -0.14 3.71
C HIS A 26 -17.89 0.98 2.69
N LEU A 27 -16.93 1.21 1.79
CA LEU A 27 -17.05 2.19 0.72
C LEU A 27 -18.18 1.81 -0.26
N ALA A 28 -18.25 0.53 -0.67
CA ALA A 28 -19.31 0.04 -1.55
C ALA A 28 -20.71 0.17 -0.92
N ILE A 29 -20.85 -0.17 0.36
CA ILE A 29 -22.11 -0.02 1.10
C ILE A 29 -22.53 1.45 1.16
N THR A 30 -21.59 2.33 1.50
CA THR A 30 -21.84 3.78 1.61
C THR A 30 -22.29 4.38 0.26
N GLN A 31 -21.63 3.99 -0.83
CA GLN A 31 -22.00 4.41 -2.19
C GLN A 31 -23.39 3.93 -2.62
N HIS A 32 -23.76 2.71 -2.22
CA HIS A 32 -25.09 2.16 -2.48
C HIS A 32 -26.18 2.92 -1.72
N ILE A 33 -25.97 3.21 -0.43
CA ILE A 33 -26.95 3.91 0.43
C ILE A 33 -27.18 5.36 -0.03
N ILE A 34 -26.12 6.06 -0.44
CA ILE A 34 -26.20 7.46 -0.88
C ILE A 34 -26.89 7.59 -2.26
N GLY A 35 -27.23 6.49 -2.92
CA GLY A 35 -27.82 6.51 -4.27
C GLY A 35 -26.81 6.91 -5.35
N ALA A 36 -25.52 6.95 -5.00
CA ALA A 36 -24.42 7.12 -5.94
C ALA A 36 -24.06 5.79 -6.64
N GLY A 37 -25.05 4.90 -6.81
CA GLY A 37 -24.94 3.54 -7.33
C GLY A 37 -24.72 3.45 -8.85
N GLY A 38 -23.91 4.35 -9.40
CA GLY A 38 -23.27 4.18 -10.70
C GLY A 38 -21.80 3.94 -10.44
N GLU A 39 -21.22 2.94 -11.13
CA GLU A 39 -19.81 2.53 -11.10
C GLU A 39 -18.94 3.49 -10.27
N SER A 40 -18.64 3.09 -9.03
CA SER A 40 -17.73 3.82 -8.15
C SER A 40 -16.57 4.29 -9.02
N ASN A 41 -16.45 5.60 -9.23
CA ASN A 41 -15.48 6.09 -10.20
C ASN A 41 -14.13 5.52 -9.73
N LEU A 42 -13.57 4.58 -10.48
CA LEU A 42 -12.37 3.84 -10.08
C LEU A 42 -11.26 4.83 -9.69
N PHE A 43 -11.21 5.94 -10.42
CA PHE A 43 -10.37 7.08 -10.12
C PHE A 43 -10.63 7.68 -8.73
N PHE A 44 -11.89 7.88 -8.33
CA PHE A 44 -12.23 8.40 -7.00
C PHE A 44 -11.80 7.44 -5.90
N ASN A 45 -12.08 6.14 -6.03
CA ASN A 45 -11.62 5.15 -5.06
C ASN A 45 -10.09 5.15 -4.94
N VAL A 46 -9.37 5.23 -6.07
CA VAL A 46 -7.90 5.34 -6.06
C VAL A 46 -7.45 6.62 -5.37
N MET A 47 -8.09 7.77 -5.64
CA MET A 47 -7.76 9.04 -4.96
C MET A 47 -7.98 8.96 -3.45
N LEU A 48 -9.02 8.25 -2.98
CA LEU A 48 -9.23 8.01 -1.55
C LEU A 48 -8.09 7.18 -0.92
N HIS A 49 -7.62 6.13 -1.61
CA HIS A 49 -6.46 5.35 -1.16
C HIS A 49 -5.16 6.16 -1.22
N VAL A 50 -5.01 7.05 -2.21
CA VAL A 50 -3.89 8.01 -2.23
C VAL A 50 -3.95 8.94 -1.02
N GLY A 51 -5.14 9.40 -0.63
CA GLY A 51 -5.33 10.21 0.57
C GLY A 51 -4.87 9.50 1.85
N THR A 52 -5.23 8.23 2.03
CA THR A 52 -4.79 7.43 3.19
C THR A 52 -3.29 7.11 3.13
N LEU A 53 -2.74 6.83 1.95
CA LEU A 53 -1.30 6.66 1.74
C LEU A 53 -0.53 7.93 2.14
N VAL A 54 -0.99 9.11 1.72
CA VAL A 54 -0.38 10.40 2.09
C VAL A 54 -0.41 10.59 3.60
N ALA A 55 -1.51 10.23 4.28
CA ALA A 55 -1.60 10.31 5.73
C ALA A 55 -0.54 9.42 6.42
N VAL A 56 -0.35 8.19 5.96
CA VAL A 56 0.70 7.28 6.47
C VAL A 56 2.09 7.86 6.23
N VAL A 57 2.36 8.34 5.01
CA VAL A 57 3.65 8.92 4.65
C VAL A 57 3.97 10.15 5.48
N ALA A 58 2.99 11.03 5.70
CA ALA A 58 3.15 12.23 6.53
C ALA A 58 3.42 11.86 8.00
N PHE A 59 2.66 10.91 8.55
CA PHE A 59 2.81 10.46 9.93
C PHE A 59 4.18 9.79 10.17
N TYR A 60 4.58 8.87 9.29
CA TYR A 60 5.84 8.11 9.39
C TYR A 60 7.01 8.73 8.61
N HIS A 61 6.95 10.00 8.23
CA HIS A 61 7.95 10.62 7.32
C HIS A 61 9.40 10.43 7.76
N LYS A 62 9.69 10.52 9.07
CA LYS A 62 11.04 10.33 9.62
C LYS A 62 11.53 8.89 9.45
N LEU A 63 10.66 7.92 9.76
CA LEU A 63 10.96 6.50 9.61
C LEU A 63 11.18 6.17 8.14
N ILE A 64 10.27 6.61 7.26
CA ILE A 64 10.36 6.39 5.82
C ILE A 64 11.66 6.98 5.27
N TRP A 65 12.03 8.19 5.66
CA TRP A 65 13.29 8.80 5.23
C TRP A 65 14.53 8.04 5.73
N SER A 66 14.49 7.51 6.95
CA SER A 66 15.54 6.63 7.49
C SER A 66 15.68 5.35 6.66
N LEU A 67 14.55 4.68 6.39
CA LEU A 67 14.51 3.46 5.58
C LEU A 67 15.00 3.70 4.15
N ILE A 68 14.64 4.82 3.52
CA ILE A 68 15.12 5.15 2.16
C ILE A 68 16.64 5.32 2.15
N LYS A 69 17.21 6.08 3.09
CA LYS A 69 18.68 6.22 3.19
C LYS A 69 19.37 4.89 3.42
N GLU A 70 18.83 4.10 4.34
CA GLU A 70 19.40 2.80 4.64
C GLU A 70 19.30 1.84 3.46
N LEU A 71 18.21 1.90 2.68
CA LEU A 71 18.05 1.11 1.46
C LEU A 71 19.16 1.41 0.45
N PHE A 72 19.47 2.68 0.20
CA PHE A 72 20.59 3.06 -0.69
C PHE A 72 21.94 2.62 -0.13
N SER A 73 22.15 2.74 1.19
CA SER A 73 23.37 2.24 1.84
C SER A 73 23.49 0.72 1.71
N MET A 74 22.40 0.00 1.89
CA MET A 74 22.35 -1.46 1.78
C MET A 74 22.64 -1.91 0.35
N ILE A 75 22.06 -1.24 -0.65
CA ILE A 75 22.36 -1.49 -2.07
C ILE A 75 23.85 -1.29 -2.32
N LYS A 76 24.44 -0.18 -1.85
CA LYS A 76 25.89 0.06 -1.98
C LYS A 76 26.73 -1.05 -1.35
N ASP A 77 26.36 -1.51 -0.15
CA ASP A 77 27.08 -2.58 0.54
C ASP A 77 27.00 -3.92 -0.21
N ILE A 78 25.86 -4.21 -0.84
CA ILE A 78 25.68 -5.40 -1.70
C ILE A 78 26.61 -5.31 -2.91
N PHE A 79 26.63 -4.18 -3.62
CA PHE A 79 27.48 -4.00 -4.79
C PHE A 79 28.98 -4.00 -4.46
N THR A 80 29.37 -3.55 -3.27
CA THR A 80 30.78 -3.56 -2.81
C THR A 80 31.20 -4.88 -2.17
N GLY A 81 30.29 -5.87 -2.04
CA GLY A 81 30.57 -7.15 -1.39
C GLY A 81 30.72 -7.08 0.14
N ASN A 82 30.43 -5.93 0.75
CA ASN A 82 30.53 -5.72 2.21
C ASN A 82 29.25 -6.07 2.97
N PHE A 83 28.22 -6.56 2.29
CA PHE A 83 26.95 -6.92 2.91
C PHE A 83 27.09 -8.11 3.88
N LYS A 84 26.71 -7.92 5.14
CA LYS A 84 26.74 -8.96 6.19
C LYS A 84 25.41 -9.06 6.91
N TRP A 85 24.73 -10.20 6.74
CA TRP A 85 23.43 -10.49 7.38
C TRP A 85 23.49 -10.48 8.91
N SER A 86 24.60 -10.95 9.49
CA SER A 86 24.76 -11.01 10.96
C SER A 86 24.89 -9.64 11.65
N ARG A 87 25.04 -8.54 10.91
CA ARG A 87 25.23 -7.18 11.46
C ARG A 87 24.17 -6.19 11.00
N MET A 88 22.96 -6.65 10.71
CA MET A 88 21.88 -5.76 10.29
C MET A 88 21.39 -4.88 11.44
N ASN A 89 21.34 -3.57 11.20
CA ASN A 89 20.68 -2.61 12.08
C ASN A 89 19.15 -2.74 11.99
N TYR A 90 18.43 -2.01 12.85
CA TYR A 90 16.98 -2.04 12.91
C TYR A 90 16.33 -1.71 11.55
N GLU A 91 16.85 -0.69 10.87
CA GLU A 91 16.36 -0.24 9.56
C GLU A 91 16.56 -1.29 8.47
N ARG A 92 17.73 -1.95 8.40
CA ARG A 92 17.97 -3.07 7.47
C ARG A 92 17.05 -4.25 7.77
N ASN A 93 16.86 -4.58 9.04
CA ASN A 93 15.94 -5.65 9.42
C ASN A 93 14.52 -5.35 8.93
N LEU A 94 14.03 -4.11 9.12
CA LEU A 94 12.73 -3.70 8.60
C LEU A 94 12.66 -3.78 7.07
N ILE A 95 13.69 -3.31 6.36
CA ILE A 95 13.76 -3.40 4.89
C ILE A 95 13.71 -4.87 4.44
N MET A 96 14.47 -5.75 5.07
CA MET A 96 14.46 -7.18 4.73
C MET A 96 13.10 -7.83 5.02
N MET A 97 12.47 -7.49 6.14
CA MET A 97 11.12 -7.96 6.47
C MET A 97 10.09 -7.49 5.43
N LEU A 98 10.19 -6.24 4.96
CA LEU A 98 9.32 -5.73 3.90
C LEU A 98 9.55 -6.47 2.58
N ILE A 99 10.80 -6.67 2.17
CA ILE A 99 11.14 -7.39 0.93
C ILE A 99 10.63 -8.83 0.98
N ILE A 100 10.91 -9.54 2.07
CA ILE A 100 10.48 -10.94 2.25
C ILE A 100 8.96 -11.03 2.34
N GLY A 101 8.31 -10.10 3.05
CA GLY A 101 6.85 -10.07 3.19
C GLY A 101 6.11 -9.76 1.89
N LEU A 102 6.71 -8.98 0.99
CA LEU A 102 6.14 -8.67 -0.33
C LEU A 102 6.40 -9.77 -1.38
N LEU A 103 7.35 -10.67 -1.13
CA LEU A 103 7.72 -11.71 -2.09
C LEU A 103 6.56 -12.66 -2.44
N PRO A 104 5.77 -13.19 -1.48
CA PRO A 104 4.59 -14.01 -1.81
C PRO A 104 3.58 -13.28 -2.68
N LEU A 105 3.35 -11.98 -2.42
CA LEU A 105 2.43 -11.16 -3.21
C LEU A 105 2.96 -11.02 -4.64
N PHE A 106 4.25 -10.72 -4.82
CA PHE A 106 4.86 -10.62 -6.14
C PHE A 106 4.76 -11.93 -6.93
N LEU A 107 4.99 -13.07 -6.27
CA LEU A 107 4.87 -14.40 -6.91
C LEU A 107 3.45 -14.68 -7.41
N LEU A 108 2.41 -14.18 -6.74
CA LEU A 108 1.02 -14.32 -7.19
C LEU A 108 0.73 -13.57 -8.51
N PHE A 109 1.50 -12.52 -8.81
CA PHE A 109 1.36 -11.75 -10.04
C PHE A 109 2.29 -12.21 -11.17
N LEU A 110 3.16 -13.21 -10.93
CA LEU A 110 3.97 -13.79 -12.00
C LEU A 110 3.09 -14.71 -12.87
N PRO A 111 3.13 -14.55 -14.21
CA PRO A 111 2.42 -15.45 -15.11
C PRO A 111 2.98 -16.88 -14.96
N ILE A 112 2.12 -17.85 -14.63
CA ILE A 112 2.51 -19.26 -14.52
C ILE A 112 2.64 -19.84 -15.93
N PRO A 113 3.86 -20.20 -16.39
CA PRO A 113 4.05 -20.76 -17.72
C PRO A 113 3.25 -22.07 -17.86
N GLY A 114 2.45 -22.20 -18.92
CA GLY A 114 1.63 -23.39 -19.17
C GLY A 114 0.19 -23.32 -18.67
N THR A 115 -0.26 -22.16 -18.17
CA THR A 115 -1.68 -21.87 -17.95
C THR A 115 -2.14 -20.79 -18.94
N ASP A 116 -3.25 -20.98 -19.65
CA ASP A 116 -3.85 -19.98 -20.56
C ASP A 116 -4.46 -18.77 -19.79
N MET A 117 -4.02 -18.55 -18.56
CA MET A 117 -4.44 -17.46 -17.71
C MET A 117 -3.84 -16.15 -18.23
N LYS A 118 -4.59 -15.46 -19.10
CA LYS A 118 -4.37 -14.04 -19.33
C LYS A 118 -4.77 -13.28 -18.07
N LEU A 119 -3.76 -12.81 -17.33
CA LEU A 119 -3.94 -11.97 -16.15
C LEU A 119 -4.74 -10.71 -16.53
N LYS A 120 -5.68 -10.32 -15.65
CA LYS A 120 -6.38 -9.02 -15.71
C LYS A 120 -5.45 -7.90 -15.26
#